data_AF-A0A942MSW3-F1
#
_entry.id   AF-A0A942MSW3-F1
#
_cell.length_a   1.000
_cell.length_b   1.000
_cell.length_c   1.000
_cell.angle_alpha   90.00
_cell.angle_beta   90.00
_cell.angle_gamma   90.00
#
_symmetry.space_group_name_H-M   'P 1'
#
loop_
_entity.id
_entity.type
_entity.pdbx_description
1 polymer ?
#
loop_
_entity_poly.entity_id
_entity_poly.type
_entity_poly.pdbx_seq_one_letter_code
_entity_poly.pdbx_strand_id
1 'polypeptide(L)'
;MVSTRVGYAGGTSESPTYRKLGDHTETVQVQFDPDTITYTELLEVFWVNHAPWERRPVQYMSIIFFHNGAQEKAAIESIALQEKNSGRKIYTEVRPFEVFYLAEAYHQKYYLQRIDELKDEMQTVYPEVNDFVASTVAARINGYVAGLGTPEGLVKDLAGFGLSVQAEKKLVEMVSILHG
;
A
#
# COMPACT_ATOMS: atom_id res chain seq x y z
N MET A 1 0.52 -10.70 9.89
CA MET A 1 1.21 -9.38 9.84
C MET A 1 1.04 -8.77 8.45
N VAL A 2 0.87 -7.44 8.33
CA VAL A 2 0.82 -6.77 7.01
C VAL A 2 1.84 -5.63 6.99
N SER A 3 2.73 -5.61 6.00
CA SER A 3 3.64 -4.50 5.74
C SER A 3 3.53 -4.07 4.28
N THR A 4 3.80 -2.80 4.03
CA THR A 4 3.64 -2.19 2.70
C THR A 4 4.86 -1.36 2.34
N ARG A 5 5.31 -1.48 1.09
CA ARG A 5 6.34 -0.62 0.52
C ARG A 5 5.94 -0.17 -0.87
N VAL A 6 6.25 1.08 -1.19
CA VAL A 6 5.97 1.65 -2.51
C VAL A 6 7.24 1.68 -3.36
N GLY A 7 7.09 1.56 -4.67
CA GLY A 7 8.20 1.35 -5.57
C GLY A 7 7.80 1.35 -7.03
N TYR A 8 8.68 0.79 -7.85
CA TYR A 8 8.56 0.74 -9.29
C TYR A 8 8.78 -0.70 -9.77
N ALA A 9 7.90 -1.18 -10.66
CA ALA A 9 7.98 -2.51 -11.24
C ALA A 9 7.39 -2.57 -12.65
N GLY A 10 7.68 -3.65 -13.37
CA GLY A 10 7.10 -3.97 -14.68
C GLY A 10 7.83 -3.39 -15.90
N GLY A 11 8.85 -2.57 -15.66
CA GLY A 11 9.75 -2.05 -16.69
C GLY A 11 11.08 -2.81 -16.80
N THR A 12 11.87 -2.42 -17.78
CA THR A 12 13.17 -3.02 -18.14
C THR A 12 14.36 -2.17 -17.71
N SER A 13 14.14 -0.89 -17.41
CA SER A 13 15.24 -0.01 -16.98
C SER A 13 15.77 -0.37 -15.58
N GLU A 14 17.08 -0.28 -15.40
CA GLU A 14 17.72 -0.53 -14.11
C GLU A 14 17.63 0.72 -13.21
N SER A 15 17.40 0.49 -11.91
CA SER A 15 17.38 1.54 -10.87
C SER A 15 16.50 2.75 -11.19
N PRO A 16 15.19 2.56 -11.48
CA PRO A 16 14.25 3.65 -11.71
C PRO A 16 14.15 4.56 -10.48
N THR A 17 13.92 5.84 -10.75
CA THR A 17 13.61 6.87 -9.74
C THR A 17 12.32 7.58 -10.11
N TYR A 18 11.75 8.36 -9.18
CA TYR A 18 10.52 9.10 -9.46
C TYR A 18 10.63 10.02 -10.70
N ARG A 19 11.83 10.56 -10.96
CA ARG A 19 12.08 11.43 -12.11
C ARG A 19 12.47 10.67 -13.39
N LYS A 20 12.74 9.38 -13.29
CA LYS A 20 13.24 8.54 -14.39
C LYS A 20 12.76 7.09 -14.23
N LEU A 21 11.45 6.89 -14.34
CA LEU A 21 10.85 5.54 -14.27
C LEU A 21 11.08 4.70 -15.53
N GLY A 22 11.26 5.34 -16.69
CA GLY A 22 11.26 4.62 -17.96
C GLY A 22 9.91 3.97 -18.23
N ASP A 23 9.90 2.65 -18.35
CA ASP A 23 8.75 1.79 -18.58
C ASP A 23 8.20 1.12 -17.31
N HIS A 24 8.71 1.50 -16.12
CA HIS A 24 8.15 1.04 -14.86
C HIS A 24 6.85 1.76 -14.48
N THR A 25 6.07 1.10 -13.65
CA THR A 25 4.81 1.58 -13.08
C THR A 25 4.95 1.76 -11.57
N GLU A 26 4.34 2.81 -11.02
CA GLU A 26 4.21 2.99 -9.57
C GLU A 26 3.45 1.81 -8.96
N THR A 27 4.08 1.11 -8.03
CA THR A 27 3.65 -0.19 -7.52
C THR A 27 3.69 -0.20 -6.00
N VAL A 28 2.68 -0.81 -5.39
CA VAL A 28 2.68 -1.14 -3.96
C VAL A 28 2.97 -2.63 -3.83
N GLN A 29 3.99 -2.99 -3.05
CA GLN A 29 4.19 -4.36 -2.62
C GLN A 29 3.64 -4.57 -1.22
N VAL A 30 2.75 -5.55 -1.09
CA VAL A 30 2.10 -5.92 0.17
C VAL A 30 2.66 -7.27 0.61
N GLN A 31 3.30 -7.29 1.77
CA GLN A 31 3.58 -8.53 2.47
C GLN A 31 2.44 -8.77 3.44
N PHE A 32 1.84 -9.95 3.38
CA PHE A 32 0.66 -10.30 4.18
C PHE A 32 0.75 -11.72 4.72
N ASP A 33 -0.07 -11.99 5.71
CA ASP A 33 -0.22 -13.29 6.33
C ASP A 33 -1.51 -13.95 5.82
N PRO A 34 -1.41 -15.06 5.07
CA PRO A 34 -2.56 -15.71 4.44
C PRO A 34 -3.56 -16.29 5.45
N ASP A 35 -3.15 -16.50 6.71
CA ASP A 35 -4.07 -16.94 7.78
C ASP A 35 -4.91 -15.78 8.34
N THR A 36 -4.50 -14.53 8.04
CA THR A 36 -5.21 -13.30 8.45
C THR A 36 -6.00 -12.66 7.32
N ILE A 37 -5.45 -12.64 6.11
CA ILE A 37 -6.08 -12.04 4.92
C ILE A 37 -5.71 -12.84 3.67
N THR A 38 -6.69 -13.16 2.86
CA THR A 38 -6.50 -13.93 1.64
C THR A 38 -6.07 -13.04 0.47
N TYR A 39 -5.46 -13.65 -0.54
CA TYR A 39 -5.12 -12.94 -1.78
C TYR A 39 -6.36 -12.41 -2.51
N THR A 40 -7.49 -13.12 -2.43
CA THR A 40 -8.76 -12.67 -3.02
C THR A 40 -9.26 -11.39 -2.35
N GLU A 41 -9.19 -11.28 -1.02
CA GLU A 41 -9.53 -10.03 -0.31
C GLU A 41 -8.59 -8.89 -0.69
N LEU A 42 -7.29 -9.16 -0.92
CA LEU A 42 -6.38 -8.15 -1.45
C LEU A 42 -6.74 -7.70 -2.88
N LEU A 43 -7.23 -8.61 -3.73
CA LEU A 43 -7.74 -8.25 -5.04
C LEU A 43 -8.99 -7.38 -4.93
N GLU A 44 -9.90 -7.67 -4.00
CA GLU A 44 -11.07 -6.81 -3.73
C GLU A 44 -10.64 -5.40 -3.34
N VAL A 45 -9.66 -5.28 -2.43
CA VAL A 45 -9.06 -3.99 -2.07
C VAL A 45 -8.46 -3.32 -3.31
N PHE A 46 -7.73 -4.03 -4.15
CA PHE A 46 -7.18 -3.49 -5.39
C PHE A 46 -8.28 -2.90 -6.30
N TRP A 47 -9.37 -3.63 -6.52
CA TRP A 47 -10.45 -3.21 -7.42
C TRP A 47 -11.22 -1.98 -6.93
N VAL A 48 -11.46 -1.84 -5.62
CA VAL A 48 -12.21 -0.68 -5.08
C VAL A 48 -11.39 0.61 -5.05
N ASN A 49 -10.07 0.52 -5.20
CA ASN A 49 -9.15 1.67 -5.07
C ASN A 49 -8.84 2.39 -6.39
N HIS A 50 -9.37 1.94 -7.53
CA HIS A 50 -9.15 2.63 -8.81
C HIS A 50 -10.24 2.31 -9.86
N ALA A 51 -10.13 2.93 -11.03
CA ALA A 51 -11.00 2.72 -12.18
C ALA A 51 -10.32 1.80 -13.23
N PRO A 52 -10.46 0.46 -13.12
CA PRO A 52 -9.72 -0.50 -13.96
C PRO A 52 -10.14 -0.53 -15.44
N TRP A 53 -11.24 0.13 -15.78
CA TRP A 53 -11.74 0.31 -17.15
C TRP A 53 -11.14 1.54 -17.86
N GLU A 54 -10.31 2.35 -17.19
CA GLU A 54 -9.63 3.49 -17.79
C GLU A 54 -8.19 3.11 -18.16
N ARG A 55 -7.81 3.35 -19.42
CA ARG A 55 -6.39 3.28 -19.81
C ARG A 55 -5.66 4.46 -19.21
N ARG A 56 -4.63 4.16 -18.42
CA ARG A 56 -3.71 5.14 -17.82
C ARG A 56 -2.35 5.08 -18.54
N PRO A 57 -1.54 6.16 -18.50
CA PRO A 57 -0.14 6.10 -18.92
C PRO A 57 0.64 5.01 -18.18
N VAL A 58 1.75 4.54 -18.75
CA VAL A 58 2.58 3.43 -18.19
C VAL A 58 2.89 3.63 -16.70
N GLN A 59 3.29 4.84 -16.30
CA GLN A 59 3.59 5.17 -14.91
C GLN A 59 2.44 4.84 -13.92
N TYR A 60 1.19 4.91 -14.39
CA TYR A 60 -0.02 4.75 -13.58
C TYR A 60 -0.93 3.61 -14.09
N MET A 61 -0.40 2.70 -14.92
CA MET A 61 -1.21 1.62 -15.48
C MET A 61 -1.69 0.68 -14.38
N SER A 62 -2.87 0.12 -14.55
CA SER A 62 -3.38 -0.92 -13.65
C SER A 62 -2.70 -2.23 -13.98
N ILE A 63 -1.98 -2.82 -13.02
CA ILE A 63 -1.25 -4.08 -13.20
C ILE A 63 -1.21 -4.88 -11.90
N ILE A 64 -1.34 -6.20 -12.03
CA ILE A 64 -1.16 -7.18 -10.96
C ILE A 64 0.07 -8.03 -11.29
N PHE A 65 1.06 -8.00 -10.40
CA PHE A 65 2.24 -8.87 -10.48
C PHE A 65 2.03 -10.12 -9.62
N PHE A 66 1.98 -11.30 -10.23
CA PHE A 66 1.78 -12.55 -9.50
C PHE A 66 3.11 -13.24 -9.16
N HIS A 67 3.18 -13.86 -8.00
CA HIS A 67 4.36 -14.62 -7.54
C HIS A 67 4.26 -16.13 -7.83
N ASN A 68 3.06 -16.64 -8.11
CA ASN A 68 2.82 -18.06 -8.42
C ASN A 68 1.53 -18.26 -9.23
N GLY A 69 1.32 -19.48 -9.73
CA GLY A 69 0.16 -19.82 -10.56
C GLY A 69 -1.19 -19.72 -9.84
N ALA A 70 -1.23 -19.82 -8.50
CA ALA A 70 -2.48 -19.62 -7.76
C ALA A 70 -2.89 -18.14 -7.75
N GLN A 71 -1.92 -17.23 -7.58
CA GLN A 71 -2.16 -15.79 -7.70
C GLN A 71 -2.50 -15.36 -9.13
N GLU A 72 -1.83 -15.93 -10.13
CA GLU A 72 -2.13 -15.70 -11.55
C GLU A 72 -3.59 -16.07 -11.86
N LYS A 73 -3.99 -17.29 -11.51
CA LYS A 73 -5.35 -17.79 -11.71
C LYS A 73 -6.38 -16.90 -11.02
N ALA A 74 -6.17 -16.58 -9.74
CA ALA A 74 -7.09 -15.74 -8.98
C ALA A 74 -7.21 -14.32 -9.57
N ALA A 75 -6.11 -13.72 -10.04
CA ALA A 75 -6.14 -12.42 -10.69
C ALA A 75 -6.96 -12.44 -11.98
N ILE A 76 -6.73 -13.43 -12.85
CA ILE A 76 -7.48 -13.60 -14.11
C ILE A 76 -8.98 -13.83 -13.85
N GLU A 77 -9.32 -14.71 -12.89
CA GLU A 77 -10.70 -14.96 -12.50
C GLU A 77 -11.38 -13.69 -11.93
N SER A 78 -10.65 -12.90 -11.15
CA SER A 78 -11.17 -11.64 -10.62
C SER A 78 -11.43 -10.60 -11.71
N ILE A 79 -10.59 -10.52 -12.75
CA ILE A 79 -10.84 -9.65 -13.92
C ILE A 79 -12.14 -10.05 -14.61
N ALA A 80 -12.32 -11.35 -14.90
CA ALA A 80 -13.53 -11.85 -15.55
C ALA A 80 -14.79 -11.54 -14.72
N LEU A 81 -14.70 -11.62 -13.39
CA LEU A 81 -15.78 -11.23 -12.49
C LEU A 81 -16.07 -9.73 -12.55
N GLN A 82 -15.05 -8.87 -12.55
CA GLN A 82 -15.24 -7.41 -12.67
C GLN A 82 -15.85 -7.03 -14.02
N GLU A 83 -15.42 -7.65 -15.12
CA GLU A 83 -16.02 -7.43 -16.45
C GLU A 83 -17.48 -7.84 -16.48
N LYS A 84 -17.80 -9.03 -15.93
CA LYS A 84 -19.18 -9.52 -15.85
C LYS A 84 -20.07 -8.60 -15.01
N ASN A 85 -19.59 -8.13 -13.86
CA ASN A 85 -20.37 -7.31 -12.94
C ASN A 85 -20.60 -5.88 -13.47
N SER A 86 -19.58 -5.31 -14.12
CA SER A 86 -19.65 -3.93 -14.61
C SER A 86 -20.18 -3.80 -16.05
N GLY A 87 -20.11 -4.88 -16.85
CA GLY A 87 -20.37 -4.83 -18.29
C GLY A 87 -19.31 -4.04 -19.07
N ARG A 88 -18.15 -3.75 -18.46
CA ARG A 88 -17.07 -2.94 -19.04
C ARG A 88 -15.83 -3.79 -19.20
N LYS A 89 -15.08 -3.53 -20.28
CA LYS A 89 -13.75 -4.09 -20.46
C LYS A 89 -12.81 -3.59 -19.37
N ILE A 90 -12.06 -4.52 -18.77
CA ILE A 90 -10.98 -4.20 -17.84
C ILE A 90 -9.64 -4.13 -18.59
N TYR A 91 -8.83 -3.12 -18.28
CA TYR A 91 -7.51 -2.91 -18.88
C TYR A 91 -6.35 -3.32 -17.96
N THR A 92 -6.66 -3.82 -16.77
CA THR A 92 -5.65 -4.33 -15.84
C THR A 92 -4.84 -5.46 -16.45
N GLU A 93 -3.53 -5.34 -16.38
CA GLU A 93 -2.62 -6.39 -16.83
C GLU A 93 -2.32 -7.39 -15.71
N VAL A 94 -2.06 -8.64 -16.08
CA VAL A 94 -1.58 -9.69 -15.16
C VAL A 94 -0.24 -10.17 -15.69
N ARG A 95 0.83 -9.95 -14.93
CA ARG A 95 2.20 -10.30 -15.33
C ARG A 95 2.93 -11.04 -14.21
N PRO A 96 3.92 -11.90 -14.52
CA PRO A 96 4.75 -12.49 -13.49
C PRO A 96 5.54 -11.38 -12.77
N PHE A 97 5.73 -11.54 -11.47
CA PHE A 97 6.66 -10.72 -10.71
C PHE A 97 8.10 -11.03 -11.12
N GLU A 98 8.86 -10.00 -11.50
CA GLU A 98 10.28 -10.13 -11.84
C GLU A 98 11.16 -9.40 -10.81
N VAL A 99 11.07 -8.07 -10.80
CA VAL A 99 11.86 -7.20 -9.91
C VAL A 99 10.99 -6.07 -9.38
N PHE A 100 11.29 -5.64 -8.15
CA PHE A 100 10.70 -4.47 -7.52
C PHE A 100 11.81 -3.54 -7.04
N TYR A 101 11.75 -2.29 -7.49
CA TYR A 101 12.68 -1.25 -7.06
C TYR A 101 12.00 -0.39 -6.00
N LEU A 102 12.58 -0.33 -4.82
CA LEU A 102 12.07 0.50 -3.72
C LEU A 102 12.12 1.98 -4.13
N ALA A 103 11.00 2.69 -3.98
CA ALA A 103 10.96 4.13 -4.20
C ALA A 103 11.68 4.88 -3.07
N GLU A 104 12.02 6.14 -3.34
CA GLU A 104 12.72 7.03 -2.41
C GLU A 104 12.00 7.13 -1.06
N ALA A 105 12.77 7.33 0.01
CA ALA A 105 12.27 7.27 1.39
C ALA A 105 11.09 8.22 1.68
N TYR A 106 11.01 9.36 0.98
CA TYR A 106 9.93 10.33 1.14
C TYR A 106 8.58 9.88 0.53
N HIS A 107 8.58 8.82 -0.28
CA HIS A 107 7.36 8.20 -0.78
C HIS A 107 6.79 7.17 0.21
N GLN A 108 7.60 6.70 1.16
CA GLN A 108 7.23 5.61 2.06
C GLN A 108 6.38 6.14 3.21
N LYS A 109 5.21 5.54 3.45
CA LYS A 109 4.28 5.97 4.50
C LYS A 109 4.00 7.50 4.43
N TYR A 110 3.73 7.96 3.20
CA TYR A 110 3.65 9.37 2.84
C TYR A 110 2.77 10.22 3.76
N TYR A 111 1.59 9.73 4.17
CA TYR A 111 0.68 10.49 5.02
C TYR A 111 1.23 10.67 6.44
N LEU A 112 1.80 9.61 7.01
CA LEU A 112 2.46 9.66 8.31
C LEU A 112 3.62 10.65 8.30
N GLN A 113 4.47 10.60 7.27
CA GLN A 113 5.66 11.45 7.17
C GLN A 113 5.36 12.95 7.04
N ARG A 114 4.10 13.34 6.82
CA ARG A 114 3.66 14.75 6.77
C ARG A 114 3.31 15.31 8.14
N ILE A 115 3.31 14.49 9.17
CA ILE A 115 3.00 14.86 10.54
C ILE A 115 4.29 14.78 11.34
N ASP A 116 4.92 15.93 11.58
CA ASP A 116 6.26 16.01 12.17
C ASP A 116 6.36 15.21 13.47
N GLU A 117 5.37 15.31 14.36
CA GLU A 117 5.40 14.58 15.63
C GLU A 117 5.37 13.05 15.45
N LEU A 118 4.63 12.54 14.46
CA LEU A 118 4.58 11.09 14.20
C LEU A 118 5.80 10.62 13.40
N LYS A 119 6.32 11.47 12.52
CA LYS A 119 7.55 11.20 11.77
C LYS A 119 8.75 11.10 12.72
N ASP A 120 8.92 12.07 13.61
CA ASP A 120 10.03 12.11 14.57
C ASP A 120 9.97 10.92 15.54
N GLU A 121 8.75 10.56 15.99
CA GLU A 121 8.51 9.35 16.78
C GLU A 121 8.97 8.10 16.01
N MET A 122 8.51 7.92 14.76
CA MET A 122 8.88 6.76 13.95
C MET A 122 10.37 6.71 13.61
N GLN A 123 11.04 7.85 13.44
CA GLN A 123 12.49 7.91 13.23
C GLN A 123 13.28 7.51 14.48
N THR A 124 12.73 7.80 15.67
CA THR A 124 13.33 7.36 16.94
C THR A 124 13.19 5.85 17.12
N VAL A 125 12.03 5.27 16.77
CA VAL A 125 11.75 3.84 16.89
C VAL A 125 12.45 3.02 15.79
N TYR A 126 12.50 3.57 14.57
CA TYR A 126 13.07 2.93 13.38
C TYR A 126 14.12 3.86 12.73
N PRO A 127 15.35 3.90 13.26
CA PRO A 127 16.40 4.77 12.72
C PRO A 127 16.84 4.36 11.31
N GLU A 128 16.73 3.06 10.98
CA GLU A 128 17.03 2.53 9.67
C GLU A 128 15.81 2.57 8.75
N VAL A 129 15.98 3.15 7.55
CA VAL A 129 14.87 3.33 6.59
C VAL A 129 14.17 2.03 6.21
N ASN A 130 14.92 0.93 6.12
CA ASN A 130 14.36 -0.36 5.75
C ASN A 130 13.43 -0.92 6.84
N ASP A 131 13.75 -0.68 8.11
CA ASP A 131 12.92 -1.11 9.24
C ASP A 131 11.64 -0.26 9.31
N PHE A 132 11.75 1.05 9.09
CA PHE A 132 10.59 1.93 8.97
C PHE A 132 9.66 1.50 7.81
N VAL A 133 10.23 1.19 6.65
CA VAL A 133 9.49 0.74 5.47
C VAL A 133 8.78 -0.58 5.74
N ALA A 134 9.46 -1.55 6.36
CA ALA A 134 8.91 -2.86 6.68
C ALA A 134 7.94 -2.86 7.87
N SER A 135 7.84 -1.77 8.64
CA SER A 135 7.04 -1.71 9.86
C SER A 135 5.53 -1.79 9.59
N THR A 136 4.88 -2.79 10.20
CA THR A 136 3.42 -2.89 10.28
C THR A 136 2.81 -1.74 11.08
N VAL A 137 3.48 -1.28 12.14
CA VAL A 137 3.02 -0.13 12.94
C VAL A 137 2.98 1.12 12.07
N ALA A 138 4.08 1.41 11.35
CA ALA A 138 4.14 2.54 10.45
C ALA A 138 3.08 2.42 9.31
N ALA A 139 2.81 1.21 8.82
CA ALA A 139 1.76 0.98 7.82
C ALA A 139 0.35 1.30 8.37
N ARG A 140 0.04 0.85 9.58
CA ARG A 140 -1.25 1.11 10.24
C ARG A 140 -1.43 2.59 10.55
N ILE A 141 -0.42 3.23 11.15
CA ILE A 141 -0.47 4.67 11.46
C ILE A 141 -0.65 5.48 10.18
N ASN A 142 0.08 5.16 9.10
CA ASN A 142 -0.11 5.81 7.81
C ASN A 142 -1.55 5.66 7.28
N GLY A 143 -2.17 4.49 7.45
CA GLY A 143 -3.57 4.26 7.11
C GLY A 143 -4.52 5.14 7.90
N TYR A 144 -4.37 5.19 9.23
CA TYR A 144 -5.16 6.04 10.10
C TYR A 144 -5.04 7.53 9.74
N VAL A 145 -3.83 8.01 9.49
CA VAL A 145 -3.57 9.40 9.08
C VAL A 145 -4.17 9.69 7.69
N ALA A 146 -4.28 8.68 6.83
CA ALA A 146 -4.96 8.79 5.53
C ALA A 146 -6.49 8.75 5.62
N GLY A 147 -7.07 8.62 6.83
CA GLY A 147 -8.52 8.51 7.03
C GLY A 147 -9.07 7.10 6.84
N LEU A 148 -8.21 6.08 6.84
CA LEU A 148 -8.61 4.68 6.79
C LEU A 148 -8.73 4.12 8.23
N GLY A 149 -9.70 3.23 8.45
CA GLY A 149 -9.97 2.65 9.78
C GLY A 149 -11.09 3.38 10.53
N THR A 150 -11.18 3.17 11.84
CA THR A 150 -12.15 3.88 12.71
C THR A 150 -11.49 4.31 14.02
N PRO A 151 -12.04 5.30 14.74
CA PRO A 151 -11.58 5.68 16.07
C PRO A 151 -11.55 4.49 17.05
N GLU A 152 -12.57 3.63 17.04
CA GLU A 152 -12.63 2.44 17.91
C GLU A 152 -11.57 1.41 17.53
N GLY A 153 -11.29 1.26 16.23
CA GLY A 153 -10.20 0.44 15.74
C GLY A 153 -8.86 0.94 16.23
N LEU A 154 -8.62 2.26 16.13
CA LEU A 154 -7.40 2.89 16.61
C LEU A 154 -7.19 2.60 18.10
N VAL A 155 -8.22 2.78 18.93
CA VAL A 155 -8.12 2.53 20.39
C VAL A 155 -7.64 1.10 20.71
N LYS A 156 -8.10 0.10 19.94
CA LYS A 156 -7.67 -1.30 20.12
C LYS A 156 -6.22 -1.52 19.70
N ASP A 157 -5.76 -0.80 18.70
CA ASP A 157 -4.43 -0.96 18.12
C ASP A 157 -3.34 -0.19 18.89
N LEU A 158 -3.67 0.94 19.52
CA LEU A 158 -2.71 1.88 20.14
C LEU A 158 -1.70 1.19 21.08
N ALA A 159 -2.19 0.31 21.96
CA ALA A 159 -1.33 -0.39 22.92
C ALA A 159 -0.25 -1.24 22.23
N GLY A 160 -0.51 -1.73 21.02
CA GLY A 160 0.45 -2.50 20.21
C GLY A 160 1.41 -1.63 19.40
N PHE A 161 1.20 -0.32 19.30
CA PHE A 161 2.08 0.56 18.54
C PHE A 161 3.32 1.00 19.31
N GLY A 162 3.25 1.02 20.66
CA GLY A 162 4.40 1.41 21.49
C GLY A 162 4.84 2.86 21.28
N LEU A 163 3.90 3.75 20.99
CA LEU A 163 4.14 5.17 20.79
C LEU A 163 4.36 5.90 22.12
N SER A 164 5.09 7.01 22.09
CA SER A 164 5.08 7.97 23.18
C SER A 164 3.68 8.55 23.41
N VAL A 165 3.38 8.96 24.64
CA VAL A 165 2.10 9.58 25.01
C VAL A 165 1.76 10.78 24.13
N GLN A 166 2.77 11.54 23.71
CA GLN A 166 2.60 12.69 22.83
C GLN A 166 2.18 12.25 21.41
N ALA A 167 2.85 11.25 20.84
CA ALA A 167 2.52 10.71 19.53
C ALA A 167 1.15 10.02 19.52
N GLU A 168 0.79 9.28 20.56
CA GLU A 168 -0.55 8.69 20.71
C GLU A 168 -1.63 9.77 20.71
N LYS A 169 -1.46 10.81 21.53
CA LYS A 169 -2.42 11.92 21.61
C LYS A 169 -2.59 12.60 20.26
N LYS A 170 -1.50 12.84 19.53
CA LYS A 170 -1.53 13.43 18.19
C LYS A 170 -2.30 12.55 17.20
N LEU A 171 -2.03 11.24 17.19
CA LEU A 171 -2.69 10.31 16.30
C LEU A 171 -4.20 10.23 16.57
N VAL A 172 -4.59 10.17 17.84
CA VAL A 172 -6.01 10.16 18.25
C VAL A 172 -6.72 11.44 17.82
N GLU A 173 -6.13 12.61 18.09
CA GLU A 173 -6.69 13.90 17.68
C GLU A 173 -6.95 13.96 16.17
N MET A 174 -5.97 13.54 15.37
CA MET A 174 -6.10 13.52 13.91
C MET A 174 -7.20 12.59 13.44
N VAL A 175 -7.26 11.36 13.96
CA VAL A 175 -8.29 10.40 13.56
C VAL A 175 -9.68 10.87 13.97
N SER A 176 -9.83 11.50 15.14
CA SER A 176 -11.10 12.11 15.54
C SER A 176 -11.55 13.22 14.59
N ILE A 177 -10.64 14.08 14.12
CA ILE A 177 -10.96 15.15 13.16
C ILE A 177 -11.41 14.57 11.82
N LEU A 178 -10.80 13.48 11.36
CA LEU A 178 -11.15 12.86 10.07
C LEU A 178 -12.52 12.16 10.07
N HIS A 179 -13.08 11.86 11.25
CA HIS A 179 -14.33 11.11 11.41
C HIS A 179 -15.45 11.92 12.11
N GLY A 180 -15.21 13.19 12.43
CA GLY A 180 -16.20 14.11 13.02
C GLY A 180 -16.78 15.06 11.99
#